data_AF-A0A5S9MK03-F1
#
_entry.id   AF-A0A5S9MK03-F1
#
_cell.length_a   1.000
_cell.length_b   1.000
_cell.length_c   1.000
_cell.angle_alpha   90.00
_cell.angle_beta   90.00
_cell.angle_gamma   90.00
#
_symmetry.space_group_name_H-M   'P 1'
#
loop_
_entity.id
_entity.type
_entity.pdbx_description
1 polymer ?
#
loop_
_entity_poly.entity_id
_entity_poly.type
_entity_poly.pdbx_seq_one_letter_code
_entity_poly.pdbx_strand_id
1 'polypeptide(L)'
;MAVKAGHEIIPDAKIGCMIAAMTTYPYSSRPEDMFAAIEQDRKTLFFSDVQARGYYPGYMKRYFLENDINIEFQEGDEDILRNHTVDYIGFSYYMSFVTSTDPEILGQVTGGNLFEGVKNPI
;
A
#
# COMPACT_ATOMS: atom_id res chain seq x y z
N MET A 1 0.63 20.65 8.12
CA MET A 1 -0.31 19.55 7.81
C MET A 1 -1.49 20.08 7.02
N ALA A 2 -1.85 19.43 5.91
CA ALA A 2 -2.96 19.86 5.07
C ALA A 2 -4.34 19.52 5.65
N VAL A 3 -4.55 18.29 6.16
CA VAL A 3 -5.84 17.84 6.72
C VAL A 3 -6.27 18.72 7.89
N LYS A 4 -5.38 18.87 8.89
CA LYS A 4 -5.60 19.77 10.04
C LYS A 4 -6.03 21.18 9.62
N ALA A 5 -5.23 21.81 8.76
CA ALA A 5 -5.49 23.19 8.32
C ALA A 5 -6.80 23.28 7.53
N GLY A 6 -7.11 22.26 6.71
CA GLY A 6 -8.35 22.23 5.95
C GLY A 6 -9.59 22.14 6.83
N HIS A 7 -9.57 21.33 7.89
CA HIS A 7 -10.67 21.27 8.86
C HIS A 7 -10.75 22.52 9.75
N GLU A 8 -9.63 23.17 10.06
CA GLU A 8 -9.63 24.46 10.79
C GLU A 8 -10.24 25.60 9.96
N ILE A 9 -10.00 25.60 8.64
CA ILE A 9 -10.53 26.63 7.72
C ILE A 9 -11.96 26.33 7.30
N ILE A 10 -12.28 25.05 7.04
CA ILE A 10 -13.59 24.58 6.59
C ILE A 10 -13.97 23.34 7.42
N PRO A 11 -14.69 23.52 8.54
CA PRO A 11 -15.00 22.43 9.49
C PRO A 11 -15.73 21.23 8.87
N ASP A 12 -16.59 21.46 7.88
CA ASP A 12 -17.37 20.41 7.21
C ASP A 12 -16.66 19.79 5.99
N ALA A 13 -15.43 20.22 5.68
CA ALA A 13 -14.69 19.67 4.54
C ALA A 13 -14.42 18.17 4.72
N LYS A 14 -14.49 17.44 3.60
CA LYS A 14 -14.02 16.05 3.50
C LYS A 14 -12.72 16.03 2.73
N ILE A 15 -11.64 15.63 3.40
CA ILE A 15 -10.28 15.66 2.87
C ILE A 15 -9.74 14.24 2.84
N GLY A 16 -9.45 13.74 1.64
CA GLY A 16 -9.04 12.36 1.42
C GLY A 16 -7.56 12.20 1.09
N CYS A 17 -7.07 10.97 1.19
CA CYS A 17 -5.83 10.57 0.53
C CYS A 17 -6.10 10.03 -0.89
N MET A 18 -5.04 9.74 -1.63
CA MET A 18 -5.11 9.04 -2.90
C MET A 18 -4.07 7.92 -2.96
N ILE A 19 -4.49 6.72 -3.35
CA ILE A 19 -3.59 5.59 -3.66
C ILE A 19 -3.85 5.02 -5.06
N ALA A 20 -2.81 4.54 -5.72
CA ALA A 20 -2.95 3.76 -6.94
C ALA A 20 -3.15 2.28 -6.57
N ALA A 21 -4.39 1.78 -6.65
CA ALA A 21 -4.70 0.40 -6.28
C ALA A 21 -3.98 -0.59 -7.22
N MET A 22 -3.25 -1.54 -6.62
CA MET A 22 -2.49 -2.58 -7.31
C MET A 22 -2.94 -3.96 -6.82
N THR A 23 -4.25 -4.22 -6.86
CA THR A 23 -4.83 -5.48 -6.37
C THR A 23 -4.15 -6.68 -7.01
N THR A 24 -3.55 -7.53 -6.20
CA THR A 24 -2.78 -8.69 -6.65
C THR A 24 -3.44 -9.98 -6.20
N TYR A 25 -3.66 -10.90 -7.15
CA TYR A 25 -4.14 -12.24 -6.87
C TYR A 25 -2.98 -13.26 -6.84
N PRO A 26 -3.06 -14.29 -6.00
CA PRO A 26 -2.13 -15.40 -6.08
C PRO A 26 -2.44 -16.26 -7.31
N TYR A 27 -1.40 -16.78 -7.97
CA TYR A 27 -1.53 -17.69 -9.10
C TYR A 27 -2.17 -19.03 -8.70
N SER A 28 -1.89 -19.50 -7.48
CA SER A 28 -2.40 -20.77 -6.97
C SER A 28 -2.84 -20.68 -5.51
N SER A 29 -3.45 -21.75 -4.98
CA SER A 29 -3.79 -21.87 -3.57
C SER A 29 -2.59 -22.17 -2.65
N ARG A 30 -1.37 -22.17 -3.20
CA ARG A 30 -0.16 -22.37 -2.41
C ARG A 30 0.00 -21.25 -1.39
N PRO A 31 0.33 -21.57 -0.12
CA PRO A 31 0.52 -20.55 0.91
C PRO A 31 1.58 -19.51 0.53
N GLU A 32 2.61 -19.91 -0.20
CA GLU A 32 3.68 -19.00 -0.66
C GLU A 32 3.16 -17.96 -1.65
N ASP A 33 2.33 -18.36 -2.62
CA ASP A 33 1.71 -17.46 -3.59
C ASP A 33 0.71 -16.52 -2.92
N MET A 34 -0.08 -17.02 -1.97
CA MET A 34 -1.01 -16.22 -1.17
C MET A 34 -0.26 -15.14 -0.38
N PHE A 35 0.82 -15.52 0.30
CA PHE A 35 1.63 -14.57 1.06
C PHE A 35 2.31 -13.54 0.14
N ALA A 36 2.81 -13.97 -1.02
CA ALA A 36 3.38 -13.06 -2.02
C ALA A 36 2.36 -12.01 -2.51
N ALA A 37 1.10 -12.41 -2.73
CA ALA A 37 0.04 -11.49 -3.12
C ALA A 37 -0.24 -10.44 -2.03
N ILE A 38 -0.31 -10.88 -0.76
CA ILE A 38 -0.49 -9.98 0.39
C ILE A 38 0.68 -8.99 0.51
N GLU A 39 1.91 -9.46 0.33
CA GLU A 39 3.10 -8.58 0.39
C GLU A 39 3.14 -7.57 -0.75
N GLN A 40 2.65 -7.92 -1.94
CA GLN A 40 2.52 -6.95 -3.05
C GLN A 40 1.47 -5.88 -2.73
N ASP A 41 0.27 -6.27 -2.28
CA ASP A 41 -0.77 -5.31 -1.91
C ASP A 41 -0.32 -4.36 -0.79
N ARG A 42 0.42 -4.88 0.19
CA ARG A 42 0.97 -4.12 1.32
C ARG A 42 1.87 -2.95 0.92
N LYS A 43 2.56 -3.04 -0.22
CA LYS A 43 3.41 -1.95 -0.75
C LYS A 43 2.60 -0.70 -1.05
N THR A 44 1.40 -0.87 -1.62
CA THR A 44 0.47 0.24 -1.86
C THR A 44 -0.28 0.62 -0.59
N LEU A 45 -0.79 -0.39 0.14
CA LEU A 45 -1.61 -0.14 1.33
C LEU A 45 -0.86 0.57 2.45
N PHE A 46 0.47 0.47 2.49
CA PHE A 46 1.32 1.21 3.43
C PHE A 46 0.98 2.70 3.46
N PHE A 47 0.88 3.33 2.29
CA PHE A 47 0.65 4.78 2.20
C PHE A 47 -0.75 5.17 2.71
N SER A 48 -1.76 4.35 2.43
CA SER A 48 -3.10 4.55 2.99
C SER A 48 -3.16 4.24 4.48
N ASP A 49 -2.41 3.26 4.98
CA ASP A 49 -2.36 2.95 6.41
C ASP A 49 -1.81 4.15 7.20
N VAL A 50 -0.74 4.78 6.73
CA VAL A 50 -0.21 6.00 7.36
C VAL A 50 -1.23 7.14 7.33
N GLN A 51 -1.90 7.38 6.19
CA GLN A 51 -2.80 8.52 6.03
C GLN A 51 -4.18 8.33 6.67
N ALA A 52 -4.72 7.11 6.67
CA ALA A 52 -6.07 6.80 7.15
C ALA A 52 -6.08 6.19 8.56
N ARG A 53 -5.00 5.54 9.00
CA ARG A 53 -4.88 4.98 10.35
C ARG A 53 -3.90 5.75 11.24
N GLY A 54 -3.06 6.61 10.67
CA GLY A 54 -2.20 7.51 11.44
C GLY A 54 -0.97 6.84 12.05
N TYR A 55 -0.54 5.68 11.53
CA TYR A 55 0.68 5.03 12.01
C TYR A 55 1.36 4.21 10.92
N TYR A 56 2.65 3.96 11.10
CA TYR A 56 3.42 3.06 10.26
C TYR A 56 3.11 1.59 10.63
N PRO A 57 2.58 0.80 9.70
CA PRO A 57 2.16 -0.56 10.00
C PRO A 57 3.37 -1.47 10.30
N GLY A 58 3.16 -2.50 11.12
CA GLY A 58 4.24 -3.37 11.60
C GLY A 58 5.03 -4.08 10.50
N TYR A 59 4.37 -4.45 9.39
CA TYR A 59 5.04 -5.07 8.24
C TYR A 59 6.05 -4.12 7.58
N MET A 60 5.77 -2.82 7.51
CA MET A 60 6.73 -1.85 6.98
C MET A 60 7.85 -1.53 7.95
N LYS A 61 7.57 -1.48 9.26
CA LYS A 61 8.62 -1.35 10.28
C LYS A 61 9.64 -2.49 10.17
N ARG A 62 9.16 -3.72 9.97
CA ARG A 62 10.00 -4.89 9.70
C ARG A 62 10.78 -4.74 8.40
N TYR A 63 10.12 -4.34 7.30
CA TYR A 63 10.78 -4.12 6.02
C TYR A 63 11.94 -3.11 6.14
N PHE A 64 11.74 -2.00 6.85
CA PHE A 64 12.79 -1.00 7.05
C PHE A 64 13.97 -1.56 7.84
N LEU A 65 13.71 -2.32 8.91
CA LEU A 65 14.75 -2.98 9.68
C LEU A 65 15.56 -3.99 8.84
N GLU A 66 14.89 -4.81 8.02
CA GLU A 66 15.54 -5.83 7.18
C GLU A 66 16.36 -5.24 6.03
N ASN A 67 16.07 -4.00 5.62
CA ASN A 67 16.75 -3.30 4.52
C ASN A 67 17.68 -2.18 4.98
N ASP A 68 17.97 -2.08 6.29
CA ASP A 68 18.80 -1.01 6.89
C ASP A 68 18.31 0.41 6.52
N ILE A 69 16.99 0.59 6.46
CA ILE A 69 16.35 1.88 6.17
C ILE A 69 16.01 2.54 7.51
N ASN A 70 16.71 3.61 7.83
CA ASN A 70 16.42 4.42 9.01
C ASN A 70 15.59 5.65 8.63
N ILE A 71 14.39 5.77 9.20
CA ILE A 71 13.54 6.96 9.05
C ILE A 71 13.66 7.79 10.31
N GLU A 72 14.15 9.01 10.17
CA GLU A 72 14.19 9.97 11.27
C GLU A 72 12.76 10.44 11.58
N PHE A 73 12.34 10.23 12.83
CA PHE A 73 11.08 10.73 13.37
C PHE A 73 11.39 11.84 14.37
N GLN A 74 10.77 13.01 14.16
CA GLN A 74 10.87 14.11 15.10
C GLN A 74 9.85 13.94 16.24
N GLU A 75 10.12 14.60 17.36
CA GLU A 75 9.18 14.65 18.47
C GLU A 75 7.83 15.24 17.98
N GLY A 76 6.75 14.50 18.20
CA GLY A 76 5.39 14.88 17.79
C GLY A 76 4.93 14.35 16.42
N ASP A 77 5.80 13.76 15.59
CA ASP A 77 5.40 13.22 14.28
C ASP A 77 4.34 12.11 14.40
N GLU A 78 4.49 11.20 15.38
CA GLU A 78 3.49 10.16 15.60
C GLU A 78 2.12 10.73 15.99
N ASP A 79 2.10 11.76 16.84
CA ASP A 79 0.85 12.38 17.29
C ASP A 79 0.18 13.16 16.16
N ILE A 80 0.97 13.81 15.31
CA ILE A 80 0.53 14.48 14.09
C ILE A 80 -0.18 13.49 13.17
N LEU A 81 0.41 12.32 12.93
CA LEU A 81 -0.19 11.29 12.08
C LEU A 81 -1.48 10.72 12.68
N ARG A 82 -1.49 10.40 13.98
CA ARG A 82 -2.67 9.81 14.65
C ARG A 82 -3.86 10.75 14.72
N ASN A 83 -3.63 12.03 14.95
CA ASN A 83 -4.71 12.99 15.23
C ASN A 83 -5.30 13.63 13.98
N HIS A 84 -4.69 13.45 12.81
CA HIS A 84 -5.09 14.15 11.58
C HIS A 84 -5.19 13.21 10.38
N THR A 85 -5.91 12.10 10.55
CA THR A 85 -6.21 11.15 9.48
C THR A 85 -7.22 11.69 8.49
N VAL A 86 -7.19 11.15 7.27
CA VAL A 86 -8.10 11.54 6.18
C VAL A 86 -9.55 11.06 6.40
N ASP A 87 -10.51 11.78 5.82
CA ASP A 87 -11.95 11.46 5.87
C ASP A 87 -12.36 10.34 4.91
N TYR A 88 -11.65 10.20 3.78
CA TYR A 88 -11.92 9.19 2.77
C TYR A 88 -10.64 8.76 2.06
N ILE A 89 -10.71 7.61 1.38
CA ILE A 89 -9.63 7.09 0.56
C ILE A 89 -10.07 7.15 -0.90
N GLY A 90 -9.51 8.11 -1.65
CA GLY A 90 -9.56 8.08 -3.10
C GLY A 90 -8.61 7.00 -3.62
N PHE A 91 -9.01 6.27 -4.65
CA PHE A 91 -8.11 5.35 -5.32
C PHE A 91 -8.35 5.31 -6.82
N SER A 92 -7.29 5.11 -7.59
CA SER A 92 -7.39 4.79 -9.02
C SER A 92 -7.27 3.29 -9.20
N TYR A 93 -8.03 2.72 -10.13
CA TYR A 93 -7.96 1.31 -10.47
C TYR A 93 -8.01 1.14 -11.99
N TYR A 94 -7.04 0.43 -12.54
CA TYR A 94 -6.94 0.16 -13.98
C TYR A 94 -6.98 -1.35 -14.28
N MET A 95 -6.31 -2.16 -13.47
CA MET A 95 -6.21 -3.60 -13.64
C MET A 95 -5.83 -4.26 -12.31
N SER A 96 -5.99 -5.58 -12.25
CA SER A 96 -5.37 -6.43 -11.22
C SER A 96 -4.11 -7.10 -11.75
N PHE A 97 -3.30 -7.63 -10.84
CA PHE A 97 -2.11 -8.41 -11.14
C PHE A 97 -2.27 -9.85 -10.64
N VAL A 98 -1.45 -10.75 -11.17
CA VAL A 98 -1.26 -12.09 -10.61
C VAL A 98 0.20 -12.21 -10.19
N THR A 99 0.46 -12.90 -9.08
CA THR A 99 1.81 -13.22 -8.60
C THR A 99 1.97 -14.71 -8.31
N SER A 100 3.18 -15.23 -8.48
CA SER A 100 3.55 -16.59 -8.11
C SER A 100 4.96 -16.60 -7.53
N THR A 101 5.26 -17.63 -6.76
CA THR A 101 6.59 -17.95 -6.24
C THR A 101 7.27 -19.08 -7.02
N ASP A 102 6.58 -19.67 -8.00
CA ASP A 102 7.11 -20.71 -8.87
C ASP A 102 8.02 -20.08 -9.95
N PRO A 103 9.32 -20.47 -10.04
CA PRO A 103 10.24 -19.94 -11.05
C PRO A 103 9.79 -20.13 -12.50
N GLU A 104 9.08 -21.23 -12.81
CA GLU A 104 8.61 -21.50 -14.17
C GLU A 104 7.47 -20.56 -14.55
N ILE A 105 6.59 -20.24 -13.60
CA ILE A 105 5.46 -19.30 -13.79
C ILE A 105 5.96 -17.86 -13.83
N LEU A 106 6.96 -17.52 -13.01
CA LEU A 106 7.61 -16.20 -13.03
C LEU A 106 8.29 -15.92 -14.39
N GLY A 107 8.71 -16.95 -15.12
CA GLY A 107 9.21 -16.81 -16.49
C GLY A 107 8.12 -16.47 -17.53
N GLN A 108 6.84 -16.58 -17.18
CA GLN A 108 5.68 -16.30 -18.05
C GLN A 108 5.12 -14.90 -17.78
N VAL A 109 5.99 -13.90 -17.89
CA VAL A 109 5.64 -12.50 -17.67
C VAL A 109 4.73 -11.99 -18.78
N THR A 110 3.72 -11.21 -18.39
CA THR A 110 2.83 -10.47 -19.28
C THR A 110 2.94 -8.98 -18.98
N GLY A 111 2.96 -8.17 -20.03
CA GLY A 111 3.00 -6.71 -19.89
C GLY A 111 1.67 -6.17 -19.37
N GLY A 112 1.73 -5.34 -18.33
CA GLY A 112 0.62 -4.49 -17.89
C GLY A 112 0.91 -3.02 -18.21
N ASN A 113 -0.08 -2.12 -18.02
CA ASN A 113 0.10 -0.69 -18.35
C ASN A 113 1.10 0.03 -17.45
N LEU A 114 1.33 -0.46 -16.22
CA LEU A 114 2.21 0.17 -15.23
C LEU A 114 3.33 -0.75 -14.76
N PHE A 115 3.03 -2.03 -14.59
CA PHE A 115 3.97 -3.05 -14.14
C PHE A 115 3.76 -4.34 -14.91
N GLU A 116 4.79 -5.17 -14.91
CA GLU A 116 4.74 -6.55 -15.39
C GLU A 116 4.10 -7.46 -14.33
N GLY A 117 3.32 -8.43 -14.75
CA GLY A 117 2.71 -9.46 -13.89
C GLY A 117 2.77 -10.83 -14.54
N VAL A 118 2.52 -11.90 -13.80
CA VAL A 118 2.48 -13.25 -14.43
C VAL A 118 1.17 -13.45 -15.18
N LYS A 119 1.19 -14.31 -16.20
CA LYS A 119 -0.01 -14.68 -16.95
C LYS A 119 -1.07 -15.25 -16.00
N ASN A 120 -2.30 -14.79 -16.16
CA ASN A 120 -3.44 -15.31 -15.40
C ASN A 120 -3.61 -16.83 -15.64
N PRO A 121 -3.74 -17.66 -14.58
CA PRO A 121 -4.12 -19.06 -14.74
C PRO A 121 -5.53 -19.14 -15.39
N ILE A 122 -5.66 -19.94 -16.45
CA ILE A 122 -6.93 -20.23 -17.13
C ILE A 122 -7.50 -21.53 -16.57
#